data_AF-A0A366X7D5-F1
#
_entry.id   AF-A0A366X7D5-F1
#
_cell.length_a   1.000
_cell.length_b   1.000
_cell.length_c   1.000
_cell.angle_alpha   90.00
_cell.angle_beta   90.00
_cell.angle_gamma   90.00
#
_symmetry.space_group_name_H-M   'P 1'
#
loop_
_entity.id
_entity.type
_entity.pdbx_description
1 polymer ?
#
loop_
_entity_poly.entity_id
_entity_poly.type
_entity_poly.pdbx_seq_one_letter_code
_entity_poly.pdbx_strand_id
1 'polypeptide(L)' 'MATFFLAFFILALVMIGMSLGVMLMGKTIKGSCGGLNAISGADKCVVCSKDVDPDSPLRDKLQCRRARQMVEQMNADQTS' A
#
# COMPACT_ATOMS: atom_id res chain seq x y z
N MET A 1 36.17 6.88 -24.95
CA MET A 1 36.35 5.75 -24.00
C MET A 1 36.30 6.19 -22.54
N ALA A 2 37.10 7.16 -22.09
CA ALA A 2 37.05 7.64 -20.69
C ALA A 2 35.65 8.15 -20.24
N THR A 3 34.98 8.90 -21.11
CA THR A 3 33.61 9.40 -20.88
C THR A 3 32.57 8.29 -20.70
N PHE A 4 32.74 7.16 -21.40
CA PHE A 4 31.85 6.01 -21.31
C PHE A 4 31.96 5.32 -19.94
N PHE A 5 33.18 5.07 -19.47
CA PHE A 5 33.40 4.50 -18.15
C PHE A 5 32.92 5.44 -17.04
N LEU A 6 33.20 6.74 -17.15
CA LEU A 6 32.75 7.72 -16.17
C LEU A 6 31.21 7.76 -16.05
N ALA A 7 30.50 7.78 -17.18
CA ALA A 7 29.05 7.75 -17.19
C ALA A 7 28.49 6.44 -16.60
N PHE A 8 29.11 5.29 -16.93
CA PHE A 8 28.71 3.99 -16.40
C PHE A 8 28.82 3.92 -14.88
N PHE A 9 29.95 4.36 -14.31
CA PHE A 9 30.15 4.37 -12.86
C PHE A 9 29.19 5.32 -12.13
N ILE A 10 28.94 6.51 -12.68
CA ILE A 10 27.97 7.45 -12.08
C ILE A 10 26.57 6.83 -12.06
N LEU A 11 26.12 6.26 -13.18
CA LEU A 11 24.80 5.61 -13.25
C LEU A 11 24.70 4.44 -12.26
N ALA A 12 25.75 3.61 -12.17
CA ALA A 12 25.82 2.49 -11.25
C ALA A 12 25.72 2.96 -9.79
N LEU A 13 26.43 4.02 -9.41
CA LEU A 13 26.36 4.59 -8.06
C LEU A 13 24.96 5.10 -7.73
N VAL A 14 24.29 5.77 -8.68
CA VAL A 14 22.91 6.25 -8.48
C VAL A 14 21.95 5.09 -8.26
N MET A 15 22.05 4.03 -9.08
CA MET A 15 21.22 2.83 -8.92
C MET A 15 21.43 2.15 -7.56
N ILE A 16 22.70 2.01 -7.14
CA ILE A 16 23.04 1.44 -5.83
C ILE A 16 22.47 2.32 -4.71
N GLY A 17 22.62 3.65 -4.81
CA GLY A 17 22.07 4.59 -3.84
C GLY A 17 20.55 4.52 -3.71
N MET A 18 19.83 4.43 -4.83
CA MET A 18 18.37 4.25 -4.83
C MET A 18 17.94 2.93 -4.19
N SER A 19 18.61 1.83 -4.53
CA SER A 19 18.32 0.50 -3.98
C SER A 19 18.55 0.45 -2.46
N LEU A 20 19.72 0.91 -2.00
CA LEU A 20 20.05 0.98 -0.58
C LEU A 20 19.07 1.88 0.18
N GLY A 21 18.66 3.01 -0.40
CA GLY A 21 17.67 3.90 0.20
C GLY A 21 16.34 3.21 0.48
N VAL A 22 15.85 2.37 -0.45
CA VAL A 22 14.60 1.61 -0.25
C VAL A 22 14.77 0.49 0.78
N MET A 23 15.90 -0.21 0.78
CA MET A 23 16.18 -1.27 1.76
C MET A 23 16.25 -0.73 3.20
N LEU A 24 16.91 0.41 3.41
CA LEU A 24 17.03 1.05 4.73
C LEU A 24 15.70 1.61 5.23
N MET A 25 14.76 1.93 4.33
CA MET A 25 13.44 2.43 4.72
C MET A 25 12.63 1.38 5.49
N GLY A 26 12.98 0.09 5.39
CA GLY A 26 12.43 -1.02 6.18
C GLY A 26 10.90 -1.21 6.07
N LYS A 27 10.27 -0.43 5.20
CA LYS A 27 8.83 -0.42 5.00
C LYS A 27 8.50 -1.41 3.90
N THR A 28 7.61 -2.34 4.20
CA THR A 28 6.94 -3.13 3.18
C THR A 28 6.33 -2.17 2.16
N ILE A 29 6.51 -2.46 0.87
CA ILE A 29 5.92 -1.64 -0.19
C ILE A 29 4.40 -1.71 -0.02
N LYS A 30 3.83 -0.63 0.52
CA LYS A 30 2.39 -0.52 0.75
C LYS A 30 1.68 -0.66 -0.59
N GLY A 31 0.89 -1.72 -0.74
CA GLY A 31 0.08 -1.94 -1.94
C GLY A 31 0.63 -2.94 -2.97
N SER A 32 1.39 -3.95 -2.58
CA SER A 32 1.82 -5.03 -3.51
C SER A 32 0.66 -5.67 -4.29
N CYS A 33 -0.55 -5.73 -3.72
CA CYS A 33 -1.75 -6.23 -4.39
C CYS A 33 -2.74 -5.07 -4.72
N GLY A 34 -2.22 -3.85 -4.98
CA GLY A 34 -2.92 -2.75 -5.66
C GLY A 34 -4.09 -2.07 -4.92
N GLY A 35 -4.18 -2.23 -3.60
CA GLY A 35 -5.32 -1.71 -2.81
C GLY A 35 -6.50 -2.68 -2.69
N LEU A 36 -6.39 -3.89 -3.26
CA LEU A 36 -7.36 -4.99 -3.07
C LEU A 36 -7.41 -5.50 -1.62
N ASN A 37 -6.47 -5.05 -0.78
CA ASN A 37 -6.48 -5.21 0.67
C ASN A 37 -7.66 -4.48 1.36
N ALA A 38 -8.37 -3.61 0.64
CA ALA A 38 -9.51 -2.83 1.14
C ALA A 38 -10.87 -3.52 0.98
N ILE A 39 -10.93 -4.74 0.42
CA ILE A 39 -12.20 -5.43 0.24
C ILE A 39 -12.70 -5.92 1.61
N SER A 40 -13.87 -5.44 2.04
CA SER A 40 -14.46 -5.78 3.34
C SER A 40 -14.83 -7.26 3.38
N GLY A 41 -14.40 -7.97 4.44
CA GLY A 41 -14.75 -9.37 4.69
C GLY A 41 -13.78 -10.42 4.13
N ALA A 42 -12.69 -10.01 3.48
CA ALA A 42 -11.63 -10.93 3.07
C ALA A 42 -10.46 -10.89 4.06
N ASP A 43 -10.22 -12.00 4.77
CA ASP A 43 -9.05 -12.17 5.64
C ASP A 43 -7.75 -12.36 4.85
N LYS A 44 -7.87 -12.72 3.57
CA LYS A 44 -6.77 -12.95 2.62
C LYS A 44 -6.97 -12.10 1.37
N CYS A 45 -5.89 -11.63 0.77
CA CYS A 45 -5.95 -10.90 -0.48
C CYS A 45 -6.36 -11.83 -1.63
N VAL A 46 -7.36 -11.42 -2.42
CA VAL A 46 -7.95 -12.23 -3.51
C VAL A 46 -6.99 -12.57 -4.65
N VAL A 47 -5.91 -11.80 -4.83
CA VAL A 47 -4.95 -12.00 -5.93
C VAL A 47 -3.78 -12.89 -5.52
N CYS A 48 -3.30 -12.68 -4.30
CA CYS A 48 -2.05 -13.24 -3.83
C CYS A 48 -2.27 -14.28 -2.70
N SER A 49 -3.53 -14.53 -2.31
CA SER A 49 -4.03 -15.43 -1.24
C SER A 49 -3.33 -15.30 0.11
N LYS A 50 -2.59 -14.21 0.30
CA LYS A 50 -1.80 -13.91 1.49
C LYS A 50 -2.63 -13.11 2.49
N ASP A 51 -2.31 -13.26 3.76
CA ASP A 51 -2.89 -12.48 4.86
C ASP A 51 -2.80 -10.97 4.61
N VAL A 52 -3.93 -10.31 4.86
CA VAL A 52 -4.05 -8.85 4.80
C VAL A 52 -3.29 -8.25 5.98
N ASP A 53 -2.30 -7.39 5.70
CA ASP A 53 -1.48 -6.73 6.73
C ASP A 53 -2.36 -5.88 7.69
N PRO A 54 -2.38 -6.21 9.00
CA PRO A 54 -3.25 -5.55 9.98
C PRO A 54 -2.81 -4.13 10.34
N ASP A 55 -1.53 -3.80 10.15
CA ASP A 55 -0.94 -2.47 10.40
C ASP A 55 -0.97 -1.57 9.15
N SER A 56 -1.66 -2.01 8.09
CA SER A 56 -1.81 -1.19 6.90
C SER A 56 -2.71 0.02 7.18
N PRO A 57 -2.27 1.25 6.81
CA PRO A 57 -3.04 2.49 7.03
C PRO A 57 -4.35 2.55 6.24
N LEU A 58 -4.65 1.50 5.47
CA LEU A 58 -5.88 1.31 4.71
C LEU A 58 -7.01 0.74 5.59
N ARG A 59 -6.68 0.10 6.74
CA ARG A 59 -7.66 -0.32 7.75
C ARG A 59 -8.42 0.87 8.33
N ASP A 60 -7.71 1.92 8.76
CA ASP A 60 -8.31 3.14 9.31
C ASP A 60 -9.10 3.93 8.26
N LYS A 61 -8.62 3.95 7.01
CA LYS A 61 -9.27 4.67 5.90
C LYS A 61 -10.59 4.03 5.47
N LEU A 62 -10.78 2.73 5.68
CA LEU A 62 -12.03 2.03 5.36
C LEU A 62 -13.17 2.42 6.32
N GLN A 63 -12.82 2.78 7.55
CA GLN A 63 -13.77 3.04 8.64
C GLN A 63 -14.34 4.47 8.63
N CYS A 64 -13.72 5.44 7.96
CA CYS A 64 -14.04 6.85 8.25
C CYS A 64 -15.13 7.50 7.35
N ARG A 65 -15.43 6.97 6.15
CA ARG A 65 -16.45 7.55 5.24
C ARG A 65 -17.65 6.64 4.97
N ARG A 66 -17.42 5.34 4.70
CA ARG A 66 -18.51 4.40 4.37
C ARG A 66 -19.25 3.90 5.62
N ALA A 67 -18.54 3.76 6.75
CA ALA A 67 -19.15 3.36 8.01
C ALA A 67 -20.10 4.42 8.57
N ARG A 68 -19.83 5.72 8.35
CA ARG A 68 -20.80 6.77 8.67
C ARG A 68 -22.06 6.66 7.82
N GLN A 69 -21.91 6.46 6.50
CA GLN A 69 -23.04 6.39 5.58
C GLN A 69 -23.98 5.20 5.89
N MET A 70 -23.45 4.04 6.26
CA MET A 70 -24.28 2.88 6.62
C MET A 70 -24.99 3.07 7.97
N VAL A 71 -24.36 3.71 8.96
CA VAL A 71 -24.99 4.03 10.25
C VAL A 71 -26.09 5.09 10.08
N GLU A 72 -25.86 6.07 9.22
CA GLU A 72 -26.84 7.11 8.91
C GLU A 72 -28.05 6.52 8.16
N GLN A 73 -27.82 5.57 7.24
CA GLN A 73 -28.89 4.82 6.57
C GLN A 73 -29.68 3.91 7.53
N MET A 74 -29.02 3.19 8.44
CA MET A 74 -29.72 2.40 9.47
C MET A 74 -30.56 3.28 10.40
N ASN A 75 -30.06 4.46 10.76
CA ASN A 75 -30.79 5.39 11.61
C ASN A 75 -31.98 6.05 10.88
N ALA A 76 -31.86 6.28 9.56
CA ALA A 76 -32.96 6.81 8.74
C ALA A 76 -34.08 5.78 8.54
N ASP A 77 -33.74 4.51 8.34
CA ASP A 77 -34.71 3.42 8.18
C ASP A 77 -35.46 3.11 9.48
N GLN A 78 -34.79 3.23 10.64
CA GLN A 78 -35.40 3.02 11.96
C GLN A 78 -36.37 4.14 12.40
N THR A 79 -36.40 5.27 11.69
CA THR A 79 -37.31 6.39 11.96
C THR A 79 -38.55 6.44 11.05
N SER A 80 -38.77 5.41 10.21
CA SER A 80 -40.00 5.25 9.39
C SER A 80 -40.96 4.24 10.00
#